data_AF-A0A8T5MTZ9-F1
#
_entry.id   AF-A0A8T5MTZ9-F1
#
_cell.length_a   1.000
_cell.length_b   1.000
_cell.length_c   1.000
_cell.angle_alpha   90.00
_cell.angle_beta   90.00
_cell.angle_gamma   90.00
#
_symmetry.space_group_name_H-M   'P 1'
#
loop_
_entity.id
_entity.type
_entity.pdbx_description
1 polymer ?
#
loop_
_entity_poly.entity_id
_entity_poly.type
_entity_poly.pdbx_seq_one_letter_code
_entity_poly.pdbx_strand_id
1 'polypeptide(L)' 'MGKTGSIEWVQVKGRKGQTRLVKRSDAKTKRPGPAQRYISSGRVRRKIKRSARAIAKSK' A
#
# COMPACT_ATOMS: atom_id res chain seq x y z
N MET A 1 -4.73 15.25 -27.43
CA MET A 1 -4.79 13.90 -26.83
C MET A 1 -3.38 13.49 -26.38
N GLY A 2 -2.81 14.25 -25.45
CA GLY A 2 -1.45 14.01 -24.95
C GLY A 2 -1.43 12.80 -24.04
N LYS A 3 -0.32 12.06 -24.01
CA LYS A 3 -0.08 10.88 -23.16
C LYS A 3 -0.54 11.14 -21.71
N THR A 4 -1.78 10.77 -21.38
CA THR A 4 -2.23 10.67 -19.99
C THR A 4 -1.42 9.53 -19.40
N GLY A 5 -0.39 9.85 -18.61
CA GLY A 5 0.54 8.88 -18.05
C GLY A 5 -0.23 7.69 -17.49
N SER A 6 -0.09 6.52 -18.15
CA SER A 6 -0.85 5.33 -17.81
C SER A 6 -0.65 5.03 -16.32
N ILE A 7 -1.75 5.04 -15.57
CA ILE A 7 -1.68 4.70 -14.14
C ILE A 7 -1.38 3.21 -14.06
N GLU A 8 -0.17 2.84 -13.64
CA GLU A 8 0.17 1.46 -13.37
C GLU A 8 -0.58 0.98 -12.12
N TRP A 9 -1.42 -0.04 -12.32
CA TRP A 9 -2.19 -0.69 -11.27
C TRP A 9 -1.48 -1.96 -10.80
N VAL A 10 -1.40 -2.12 -9.48
CA VAL A 10 -0.78 -3.29 -8.84
C VAL A 10 -1.82 -3.98 -7.96
N GLN A 11 -1.90 -5.30 -8.06
CA GLN A 11 -2.76 -6.11 -7.21
C GLN A 11 -2.14 -6.31 -5.82
N VAL A 12 -2.93 -6.02 -4.78
CA VAL A 12 -2.52 -6.18 -3.38
C VAL A 12 -3.49 -7.11 -2.67
N LYS A 13 -2.94 -8.09 -1.95
CA LYS A 13 -3.69 -9.08 -1.16
C LYS A 13 -3.98 -8.54 0.25
N GLY A 14 -5.26 -8.61 0.64
CA GLY A 14 -5.75 -8.33 1.99
C GLY A 14 -5.51 -9.50 2.94
N ARG A 15 -5.80 -9.29 4.24
CA ARG A 15 -5.60 -10.32 5.28
C ARG A 15 -6.48 -11.57 5.06
N LYS A 16 -7.71 -11.39 4.54
CA LYS A 16 -8.64 -12.49 4.26
C LYS A 16 -8.49 -13.07 2.84
N GLY A 17 -7.43 -12.70 2.12
CA GLY A 17 -7.13 -13.25 0.79
C GLY A 17 -7.73 -12.51 -0.41
N GLN A 18 -8.65 -11.57 -0.19
CA GLN A 18 -9.20 -10.72 -1.24
C GLN A 18 -8.12 -9.83 -1.87
N THR A 19 -8.19 -9.59 -3.17
CA THR A 19 -7.28 -8.69 -3.89
C THR A 19 -7.96 -7.36 -4.18
N ARG A 20 -7.17 -6.29 -4.24
CA ARG A 20 -7.61 -4.99 -4.78
C ARG A 20 -6.53 -4.38 -5.65
N LEU A 21 -6.94 -3.57 -6.62
CA LEU A 21 -6.02 -2.74 -7.39
C LEU A 21 -5.69 -1.47 -6.62
N VAL A 22 -4.40 -1.16 -6.54
CA VAL A 22 -3.91 0.12 -6.01
C VAL A 22 -2.91 0.70 -7.01
N LYS A 23 -2.81 2.04 -7.03
CA LYS A 23 -1.76 2.72 -7.78
C LYS A 23 -0.39 2.20 -7.33
N ARG A 24 0.56 2.09 -8.26
CA ARG A 24 1.92 1.61 -7.97
C ARG A 24 2.61 2.35 -6.83
N SER A 25 2.40 3.66 -6.71
CA SER A 25 2.92 4.48 -5.60
C SER A 25 2.48 4.00 -4.22
N ASP A 26 1.26 3.47 -4.13
CA ASP A 26 0.65 2.97 -2.90
C ASP A 26 0.81 1.46 -2.71
N ALA A 27 1.51 0.77 -3.62
CA ALA A 27 1.74 -0.68 -3.54
C ALA A 27 2.68 -1.06 -2.38
N LYS A 28 3.73 -0.26 -2.14
CA LYS A 28 4.78 -0.55 -1.14
C LYS A 28 4.38 -0.14 0.29
N THR A 29 3.38 0.71 0.46
CA THR A 29 3.04 1.29 1.77
C THR A 29 1.55 1.18 2.08
N LYS A 30 1.21 1.20 3.37
CA LYS A 30 -0.17 1.26 3.88
C LYS A 30 -0.29 2.35 4.93
N ARG A 31 -1.52 2.84 5.12
CA ARG A 31 -1.85 3.72 6.25
C ARG A 31 -1.83 2.90 7.55
N PRO A 32 -1.21 3.41 8.63
CA PRO A 32 -1.27 2.78 9.94
C PRO A 32 -2.69 2.77 10.51
N GLY A 33 -3.02 1.72 11.25
CA GLY A 33 -4.22 1.70 12.10
C GLY A 33 -4.11 2.72 13.26
N PRO A 34 -5.21 3.09 13.93
CA PRO A 34 -5.22 4.12 14.97
C PRO A 34 -4.14 3.92 16.05
N ALA A 35 -4.04 2.72 16.61
CA ALA A 35 -3.03 2.38 17.62
C ALA A 35 -1.59 2.28 17.09
N GLN A 36 -1.39 2.27 15.77
CA GLN A 36 -0.06 2.18 15.12
C GLN A 36 0.44 3.54 14.63
N ARG A 37 -0.33 4.62 14.84
CA ARG A 37 0.01 5.97 14.37
C ARG A 37 1.06 6.63 15.23
N TYR A 38 1.15 6.33 16.52
CA TYR A 38 2.08 7.00 17.42
C TYR A 38 3.28 6.09 17.66
N ILE A 39 4.49 6.65 17.53
CA ILE A 39 5.72 5.97 17.98
C ILE A 39 6.05 6.38 19.42
N SER A 40 6.93 5.65 20.09
CA SER A 40 7.31 5.90 21.51
C SER A 40 7.78 7.33 21.76
N SER A 41 8.39 7.98 20.77
CA SER A 41 8.82 9.38 20.83
C SER A 41 7.70 10.41 20.62
N GLY A 42 6.43 9.99 20.58
CA GLY A 42 5.26 10.86 20.37
C GLY A 42 4.98 11.28 18.92
N ARG A 43 5.83 10.95 17.95
CA ARG A 43 5.67 11.37 16.54
C ARG A 43 4.57 10.56 15.83
N VAL A 44 3.84 11.21 14.92
CA VAL A 44 2.83 10.56 14.07
C VAL A 44 3.47 9.88 12.86
N ARG A 45 3.35 8.57 12.77
CA ARG A 45 3.67 7.74 11.60
C ARG A 45 2.55 7.84 10.58
N ARG A 46 2.84 8.37 9.39
CA ARG A 46 1.86 8.51 8.29
C ARG A 46 1.76 7.29 7.38
N LYS A 47 2.85 6.52 7.24
CA LYS A 47 2.93 5.34 6.35
C LYS A 47 3.72 4.19 7.02
N ILE A 48 3.28 2.96 6.77
CA ILE A 48 3.97 1.71 7.15
C ILE A 48 4.32 0.93 5.89
N LYS A 49 5.52 0.33 5.84
CA LYS A 49 5.91 -0.59 4.77
C LYS A 49 4.97 -1.81 4.75
N ARG A 50 4.46 -2.15 3.57
CA ARG A 50 3.64 -3.36 3.39
C ARG A 50 4.56 -4.58 3.32
N SER A 51 4.08 -5.75 3.77
CA SER A 51 4.85 -6.98 3.68
C SER A 51 5.02 -7.41 2.21
N ALA A 52 6.16 -8.01 1.87
CA ALA A 52 6.45 -8.45 0.51
C ALA A 52 5.42 -9.46 -0.01
N ARG A 53 4.91 -10.34 0.86
CA ARG A 53 3.86 -11.33 0.56
C ARG A 53 2.51 -10.72 0.16
N ALA A 54 2.25 -9.47 0.52
CA ALA A 54 0.97 -8.83 0.23
C ALA A 54 0.93 -8.17 -1.16
N ILE A 55 2.08 -7.99 -1.81
CA ILE A 55 2.12 -7.57 -3.22
C ILE A 55 1.93 -8.86 -4.01
N ALA A 56 0.81 -8.98 -4.73
CA ALA A 56 0.62 -10.13 -5.61
C ALA A 56 1.71 -10.05 -6.68
N LYS A 57 2.53 -11.11 -6.79
CA LYS A 57 3.41 -11.24 -7.96
C LYS A 57 2.47 -11.33 -9.17
N SER A 58 2.62 -10.44 -10.15
CA SER A 58 1.99 -10.70 -11.44
C SER A 58 2.53 -12.05 -11.92
N LYS A 59 1.63 -12.92 -12.35
CA LYS A 59 1.99 -14.19 -12.99
C LYS A 59 2.73 -13.91 -14.28
#